data_AF-A0A7Y2PDN0-F1
#
_entry.id   AF-A0A7Y2PDN0-F1
#
_cell.length_a   1.000
_cell.length_b   1.000
_cell.length_c   1.000
_cell.angle_alpha   90.00
_cell.angle_beta   90.00
_cell.angle_gamma   90.00
#
_symmetry.space_group_name_H-M   'P 1'
#
loop_
_entity.id
_entity.type
_entity.pdbx_description
1 polymer ?
#
loop_
_entity_poly.entity_id
_entity_poly.type
_entity_poly.pdbx_seq_one_letter_code
_entity_poly.pdbx_strand_id
1 'polypeptide(L)'
;MAIRASSYRMIGGFVPLPSGEDARLLDDAARGGLRVRRDAAMVVETSSRRQGRIAGGLAGLLRALDQGEQPVLADPRGAAWQWRGQADARRSFAMMDRSDVRIILGERLGLTADHLLGVARDCPNAEAFAMRVVPAPPVHAGMVSLSEAEDILTELETRWCDIAA
;
A
#
# COMPACT_ATOMS: atom_id res chain seq x y z
N MET A 1 7.90 -3.92 -13.83
CA MET A 1 6.59 -4.53 -13.50
C MET A 1 6.24 -5.57 -14.55
N ALA A 2 5.62 -6.67 -14.17
CA ALA A 2 5.10 -7.67 -15.10
C ALA A 2 3.70 -8.10 -14.67
N ILE A 3 2.80 -8.30 -15.63
CA ILE A 3 1.42 -8.74 -15.41
C ILE A 3 1.00 -9.71 -16.51
N ARG A 4 0.20 -10.73 -16.17
CA ARG A 4 -0.41 -11.61 -17.17
C ARG A 4 -1.40 -10.82 -18.01
N ALA A 5 -1.38 -10.98 -19.33
CA ALA A 5 -2.29 -10.26 -20.23
C ALA A 5 -3.78 -10.47 -19.90
N SER A 6 -4.16 -11.67 -19.44
CA SER A 6 -5.52 -11.95 -18.98
C SER A 6 -5.89 -11.11 -17.76
N SER A 7 -4.99 -10.99 -16.78
CA SER A 7 -5.20 -10.18 -15.57
C SER A 7 -5.25 -8.69 -15.90
N TYR A 8 -4.39 -8.21 -16.81
CA TYR A 8 -4.42 -6.82 -17.26
C TYR A 8 -5.76 -6.45 -17.91
N ARG A 9 -6.29 -7.31 -18.79
CA ARG A 9 -7.61 -7.10 -19.40
C ARG A 9 -8.76 -7.18 -18.39
N MET A 10 -8.67 -8.11 -17.43
CA MET A 10 -9.69 -8.29 -16.38
C MET A 10 -9.88 -7.02 -15.54
N ILE A 11 -8.79 -6.30 -15.23
CA ILE A 11 -8.83 -5.08 -14.42
C ILE A 11 -8.98 -3.79 -15.25
N GLY A 12 -9.22 -3.90 -16.57
CA GLY A 12 -9.42 -2.74 -17.45
C GLY A 12 -8.14 -2.06 -17.94
N GLY A 13 -6.96 -2.52 -17.51
CA GLY A 13 -5.67 -1.99 -17.91
C GLY A 13 -5.35 -0.62 -17.32
N PHE A 14 -4.46 0.14 -17.98
CA PHE A 14 -4.07 1.48 -17.52
C PHE A 14 -5.19 2.50 -17.73
N VAL A 15 -5.53 3.19 -16.65
CA VAL A 15 -6.34 4.41 -16.69
C VAL A 15 -5.45 5.58 -17.16
N PRO A 16 -5.94 6.46 -18.04
CA PRO A 16 -5.16 7.62 -18.48
C PRO A 16 -5.05 8.66 -17.35
N LEU A 17 -4.02 8.51 -16.51
CA LEU A 17 -3.69 9.44 -15.43
C LEU A 17 -2.47 10.30 -15.81
N PRO A 18 -2.37 11.55 -15.33
CA PRO A 18 -1.18 12.37 -15.52
C PRO A 18 0.09 11.77 -14.89
N SER A 19 -0.08 11.00 -13.81
CA SER A 19 0.97 10.30 -13.07
C SER A 19 0.39 9.20 -12.18
N GLY A 20 1.18 8.16 -11.88
CA GLY A 20 0.82 7.12 -10.92
C GLY A 20 -0.12 6.06 -11.48
N GLU A 21 -0.14 5.89 -12.81
CA GLU A 21 -0.90 4.87 -13.51
C GLU A 21 -0.51 3.45 -13.07
N ASP A 22 0.76 3.24 -12.71
CA ASP A 22 1.31 1.98 -12.23
C ASP A 22 0.85 1.67 -10.80
N ALA A 23 0.90 2.65 -9.90
CA ALA A 23 0.36 2.53 -8.55
C ALA A 23 -1.14 2.24 -8.59
N ARG A 24 -1.89 2.92 -9.46
CA ARG A 24 -3.32 2.68 -9.66
C ARG A 24 -3.58 1.26 -10.17
N LEU A 25 -2.84 0.80 -11.18
CA LEU A 25 -2.98 -0.56 -11.71
C LEU A 25 -2.74 -1.62 -10.63
N LEU A 26 -1.76 -1.41 -9.75
CA LEU A 26 -1.48 -2.32 -8.63
C LEU A 26 -2.61 -2.31 -7.58
N ASP A 27 -3.18 -1.15 -7.26
CA ASP A 27 -4.31 -1.03 -6.35
C ASP A 27 -5.57 -1.70 -6.92
N ASP A 28 -5.88 -1.46 -8.20
CA ASP A 28 -7.01 -2.11 -8.88
C ASP A 28 -6.81 -3.64 -8.94
N ALA A 29 -5.58 -4.11 -9.20
CA ALA A 29 -5.26 -5.53 -9.16
C ALA A 29 -5.52 -6.14 -7.76
N ALA A 30 -5.05 -5.49 -6.70
CA ALA A 30 -5.20 -5.99 -5.34
C ALA A 30 -6.67 -5.92 -4.87
N ARG A 31 -7.41 -4.84 -5.19
CA ARG A 31 -8.87 -4.73 -4.97
C ARG A 31 -9.69 -5.71 -5.80
N GLY A 32 -9.16 -6.17 -6.92
CA GLY A 32 -9.71 -7.26 -7.74
C GLY A 32 -9.38 -8.65 -7.17
N GLY A 33 -8.60 -8.74 -6.10
CA GLY A 33 -8.19 -9.99 -5.47
C GLY A 33 -7.05 -10.71 -6.20
N LEU A 34 -6.32 -10.02 -7.08
CA LEU A 34 -5.13 -10.58 -7.70
C LEU A 34 -3.96 -10.59 -6.72
N ARG A 35 -3.10 -11.61 -6.83
CA ARG A 35 -1.85 -11.67 -6.07
C ARG A 35 -0.84 -10.69 -6.65
N VAL A 36 -0.47 -9.68 -5.86
CA VAL A 36 0.61 -8.74 -6.16
C VAL A 36 1.86 -9.13 -5.37
N ARG A 37 2.91 -9.58 -6.06
CA ARG A 37 4.19 -9.94 -5.43
C ARG A 37 5.17 -8.77 -5.52
N ARG A 38 5.78 -8.41 -4.39
CA ARG A 38 6.97 -7.55 -4.30
C ARG A 38 8.12 -8.44 -3.85
N ASP A 39 9.22 -8.43 -4.58
CA ASP A 39 10.37 -9.31 -4.34
C ASP A 39 11.63 -8.45 -4.35
N ALA A 40 12.36 -8.43 -3.23
CA ALA A 40 13.57 -7.63 -3.08
C ALA A 40 14.72 -8.12 -3.97
N ALA A 41 14.68 -9.37 -4.44
CA ALA A 41 15.64 -9.88 -5.41
C ALA A 41 15.37 -9.37 -6.84
N MET A 42 14.19 -8.79 -7.10
CA MET A 42 13.84 -8.26 -8.42
C MET A 42 14.34 -6.81 -8.56
N VAL A 43 15.63 -6.67 -8.84
CA VAL A 43 16.29 -5.37 -9.05
C VAL A 43 16.24 -4.97 -10.52
N VAL A 44 16.00 -3.69 -10.78
CA VAL A 44 16.00 -3.11 -12.13
C VAL A 44 16.79 -1.81 -12.15
N GLU A 45 17.54 -1.57 -13.23
CA GLU A 45 18.18 -0.28 -13.46
C GLU A 45 17.15 0.72 -13.97
N THR A 46 17.04 1.85 -13.28
CA THR A 46 16.12 2.93 -13.66
C THR A 46 16.90 4.10 -14.27
N SER A 47 16.41 4.61 -15.39
CA SER A 47 17.04 5.73 -16.12
C SER A 47 17.28 6.95 -15.21
N SER A 48 18.53 7.39 -15.11
CA SER A 48 18.98 8.57 -14.33
C SER A 48 18.89 9.91 -15.09
N ARG A 49 18.12 9.96 -16.18
CA ARG A 49 17.96 11.17 -16.99
C ARG A 49 17.33 12.32 -16.18
N ARG A 50 17.81 13.54 -16.42
CA ARG A 50 17.25 14.76 -15.82
C ARG A 50 16.07 15.33 -16.61
N GLN A 51 15.88 14.92 -17.87
CA GLN A 51 14.72 15.32 -18.67
C GLN A 51 13.64 14.23 -18.63
N GLY A 52 12.59 14.49 -17.86
CA GLY A 52 11.42 13.60 -17.72
C GLY A 52 10.28 13.94 -18.67
N ARG A 53 9.28 13.05 -18.74
CA ARG A 53 8.00 13.28 -19.44
C ARG A 53 6.91 13.83 -18.52
N ILE A 54 7.05 13.61 -17.21
CA ILE A 54 6.05 13.93 -16.18
C ILE A 54 6.70 14.87 -15.16
N ALA A 55 5.97 15.92 -14.78
CA ALA A 55 6.36 16.82 -13.70
C ALA A 55 6.24 16.09 -12.34
N GLY A 56 7.19 16.31 -11.43
CA GLY A 56 7.21 15.61 -10.14
C GLY A 56 7.62 14.14 -10.19
N GLY A 57 7.96 13.60 -11.37
CA GLY A 57 8.55 12.25 -11.48
C GLY A 57 10.02 12.19 -11.07
N LEU A 58 10.63 11.01 -11.16
CA LEU A 58 12.03 10.78 -10.76
C LEU A 58 13.03 11.77 -11.37
N ALA A 59 12.87 12.16 -12.63
CA ALA A 59 13.75 13.14 -13.26
C ALA A 59 13.69 14.52 -12.59
N GLY A 60 12.52 14.91 -12.06
CA GLY A 60 12.36 16.12 -11.25
C GLY A 60 13.05 15.99 -9.91
N LEU A 61 12.84 14.86 -9.22
CA LEU A 61 13.53 14.54 -7.97
C LEU A 61 15.06 14.58 -8.13
N LEU A 62 15.60 13.97 -9.18
CA LEU A 62 17.04 13.98 -9.45
C LEU A 62 17.60 15.39 -9.65
N ARG A 63 16.86 16.30 -10.31
CA ARG A 63 17.29 17.70 -10.46
C ARG A 63 17.29 18.44 -9.13
N ALA A 64 16.27 18.21 -8.29
CA ALA A 64 16.20 18.79 -6.95
C ALA A 64 17.39 18.30 -6.09
N LEU A 65 17.71 17.01 -6.16
CA LEU A 65 18.88 16.43 -5.50
C LEU A 65 20.20 17.03 -6.02
N ASP A 66 20.34 17.22 -7.34
CA ASP A 66 21.50 17.89 -7.95
C ASP A 66 21.66 19.35 -7.46
N GLN A 67 20.57 19.97 -6.97
CA GLN A 67 20.54 21.32 -6.39
C GLN A 67 20.71 21.34 -4.86
N GLY A 68 20.90 20.18 -4.23
CA GLY A 68 21.08 20.06 -2.78
C GLY A 68 19.77 20.02 -1.99
N GLU A 69 18.61 19.90 -2.66
CA GLU A 69 17.35 19.68 -1.95
C GLU A 69 17.33 18.28 -1.33
N GLN A 70 16.74 18.18 -0.13
CA GLN A 70 16.58 16.91 0.57
C GLN A 70 15.20 16.33 0.27
N PRO A 71 15.09 15.02 -0.03
CA PRO A 71 13.81 14.40 -0.29
C PRO A 71 12.98 14.34 0.99
N VAL A 72 11.68 14.58 0.83
CA VAL A 72 10.68 14.35 1.86
C VAL A 72 9.86 13.12 1.49
N LEU A 73 9.62 12.25 2.47
CA LEU A 73 8.98 10.95 2.29
C LEU A 73 7.70 10.88 3.13
N ALA A 74 6.74 10.06 2.72
CA ALA A 74 5.61 9.74 3.58
C ALA A 74 6.11 9.06 4.87
N ASP A 75 5.54 9.43 6.01
CA ASP A 75 5.92 8.85 7.31
C ASP A 75 5.74 7.31 7.31
N PRO A 76 6.84 6.54 7.51
CA PRO A 76 6.78 5.08 7.44
C PRO A 76 5.80 4.42 8.43
N ARG A 77 5.47 5.10 9.54
CA ARG A 77 4.48 4.60 10.51
C ARG A 77 3.08 4.48 9.91
N GLY A 78 2.73 5.37 8.97
CA GLY A 78 1.46 5.30 8.25
C GLY A 78 1.35 4.03 7.41
N ALA A 79 2.40 3.72 6.65
CA ALA A 79 2.47 2.49 5.85
C ALA A 79 2.45 1.25 6.75
N ALA A 80 3.22 1.23 7.84
CA ALA A 80 3.25 0.12 8.79
C ALA A 80 1.87 -0.12 9.44
N TRP A 81 1.17 0.95 9.85
CA TRP A 81 -0.20 0.86 10.37
C TRP A 81 -1.13 0.23 9.33
N GLN A 82 -1.08 0.72 8.09
CA GLN A 82 -1.95 0.22 7.02
C GLN A 82 -1.69 -1.25 6.71
N TRP A 83 -0.41 -1.66 6.60
CA TRP A 83 -0.06 -3.06 6.33
C TRP A 83 -0.46 -4.00 7.47
N ARG A 84 -0.35 -3.56 8.73
CA ARG A 84 -0.84 -4.32 9.89
C ARG A 84 -2.36 -4.49 9.82
N GLY A 85 -3.09 -3.41 9.55
CA GLY A 85 -4.54 -3.46 9.35
C GLY A 85 -4.94 -4.41 8.22
N GLN A 86 -4.23 -4.37 7.08
CA GLN A 86 -4.47 -5.28 5.97
C GLN A 86 -4.16 -6.74 6.33
N ALA A 87 -3.08 -7.00 7.07
CA ALA A 87 -2.76 -8.35 7.55
C ALA A 87 -3.85 -8.90 8.49
N ASP A 88 -4.37 -8.06 9.39
CA ASP A 88 -5.49 -8.40 10.27
C ASP A 88 -6.77 -8.66 9.49
N ALA A 89 -7.13 -7.78 8.55
CA ALA A 89 -8.31 -7.98 7.70
C ALA A 89 -8.23 -9.29 6.91
N ARG A 90 -7.05 -9.64 6.36
CA ARG A 90 -6.84 -10.92 5.67
C ARG A 90 -7.05 -12.12 6.59
N ARG A 91 -6.50 -12.09 7.81
CA ARG A 91 -6.65 -13.17 8.80
C ARG A 91 -8.10 -13.36 9.23
N SER A 92 -8.82 -12.27 9.40
CA SER A 92 -10.21 -12.29 9.88
C SER A 92 -11.22 -12.67 8.80
N PHE A 93 -10.88 -12.57 7.51
CA PHE A 93 -11.82 -12.73 6.39
C PHE A 93 -12.62 -14.05 6.44
N ALA A 94 -11.99 -15.16 6.79
CA ALA A 94 -12.65 -16.47 6.86
C ALA A 94 -13.68 -16.59 8.00
N MET A 95 -13.66 -15.67 8.96
CA MET A 95 -14.51 -15.65 10.16
C MET A 95 -15.50 -14.49 10.15
N MET A 96 -15.77 -13.90 8.98
CA MET A 96 -16.66 -12.74 8.84
C MET A 96 -18.13 -13.04 9.15
N ASP A 97 -18.53 -14.30 9.26
CA ASP A 97 -19.85 -14.72 9.75
C ASP A 97 -20.03 -14.46 11.26
N ARG A 98 -18.94 -14.50 12.02
CA ARG A 98 -18.94 -14.24 13.46
C ARG A 98 -19.02 -12.75 13.78
N SER A 99 -19.98 -12.35 14.62
CA SER A 99 -20.22 -10.95 14.97
C SER A 99 -19.10 -10.33 15.80
N ASP A 100 -18.50 -11.07 16.72
CA ASP A 100 -17.39 -10.64 17.56
C ASP A 100 -16.16 -10.24 16.73
N VAL A 101 -15.80 -11.06 15.72
CA VAL A 101 -14.69 -10.77 14.80
C VAL A 101 -14.94 -9.47 14.04
N ARG A 102 -16.17 -9.25 13.56
CA ARG A 102 -16.54 -8.02 12.83
C ARG A 102 -16.50 -6.78 13.72
N ILE A 103 -16.98 -6.88 14.97
CA ILE A 103 -16.96 -5.77 15.92
C ILE A 103 -15.51 -5.37 16.21
N ILE A 104 -14.66 -6.33 16.57
CA ILE A 104 -13.25 -6.07 16.91
C ILE A 104 -12.49 -5.47 15.72
N LEU A 105 -12.65 -6.03 14.52
CA LEU A 105 -12.00 -5.48 13.34
C LEU A 105 -12.55 -4.08 12.98
N GLY A 106 -13.86 -3.90 13.12
CA GLY A 106 -14.55 -2.64 12.85
C GLY A 106 -14.04 -1.51 13.73
N GLU A 107 -13.98 -1.73 15.05
CA GLU A 107 -13.45 -0.76 16.01
C GLU A 107 -12.03 -0.32 15.66
N ARG A 108 -11.16 -1.27 15.27
CA ARG A 108 -9.77 -0.98 14.91
C ARG A 108 -9.63 -0.18 13.61
N LEU A 109 -10.53 -0.40 12.65
CA LEU A 109 -10.50 0.27 11.35
C LEU A 109 -11.40 1.52 11.30
N GLY A 110 -12.19 1.80 12.34
CA GLY A 110 -13.19 2.86 12.35
C GLY A 110 -14.40 2.56 11.44
N LEU A 111 -14.78 1.29 11.32
CA LEU A 111 -15.87 0.80 10.46
C LEU A 111 -16.94 0.05 11.27
N THR A 112 -18.16 0.01 10.76
CA THR A 112 -19.24 -0.77 11.39
C THR A 112 -19.13 -2.25 11.04
N ALA A 113 -19.62 -3.12 11.92
CA ALA A 113 -19.68 -4.56 11.67
C ALA A 113 -20.50 -4.90 10.42
N ASP A 114 -21.59 -4.17 10.15
CA ASP A 114 -22.42 -4.38 8.96
C ASP A 114 -21.71 -3.97 7.67
N HIS A 115 -20.94 -2.87 7.69
CA HIS A 115 -20.13 -2.48 6.54
C HIS A 115 -19.09 -3.55 6.21
N LEU A 116 -18.39 -4.08 7.22
CA LEU A 116 -17.43 -5.17 7.01
C LEU A 116 -18.10 -6.41 6.42
N LEU A 117 -19.28 -6.81 6.93
CA LEU A 117 -20.01 -7.95 6.38
C LEU A 117 -20.43 -7.74 4.93
N GLY A 118 -20.93 -6.54 4.60
CA GLY A 118 -21.30 -6.17 3.25
C GLY A 118 -20.12 -6.28 2.28
N VAL A 119 -19.00 -5.62 2.61
CA VAL A 119 -17.80 -5.69 1.78
C VAL A 119 -17.26 -7.11 1.66
N ALA A 120 -17.25 -7.89 2.75
CA ALA A 120 -16.78 -9.28 2.72
C ALA A 120 -17.55 -10.14 1.71
N ARG A 121 -18.88 -9.97 1.60
CA ARG A 121 -19.73 -10.70 0.66
C ARG A 121 -19.42 -10.38 -0.81
N ASP A 122 -19.00 -9.15 -1.08
CA ASP A 122 -18.66 -8.67 -2.42
C ASP A 122 -17.19 -8.92 -2.80
N CYS A 123 -16.40 -9.49 -1.89
CA CYS A 123 -14.97 -9.74 -2.11
C CYS A 123 -14.72 -11.18 -2.56
N PRO A 124 -13.97 -11.37 -3.66
CA PRO A 124 -13.64 -12.71 -4.14
C PRO A 124 -12.66 -13.46 -3.22
N ASN A 125 -11.92 -12.75 -2.37
CA ASN A 125 -10.96 -13.31 -1.43
C ASN A 125 -10.53 -12.29 -0.36
N ALA A 126 -9.70 -12.77 0.57
CA ALA A 126 -9.15 -12.00 1.69
C ALA A 126 -8.29 -10.79 1.27
N GLU A 127 -7.60 -10.86 0.12
CA GLU A 127 -6.80 -9.75 -0.41
C GLU A 127 -7.71 -8.60 -0.83
N ALA A 128 -8.71 -8.89 -1.67
CA ALA A 128 -9.68 -7.90 -2.11
C ALA A 128 -10.39 -7.26 -0.91
N PHE A 129 -10.76 -8.07 0.09
CA PHE A 129 -11.36 -7.59 1.32
C PHE A 129 -10.45 -6.60 2.04
N ALA A 130 -9.22 -7.00 2.37
CA ALA A 130 -8.27 -6.14 3.07
C ALA A 130 -8.01 -4.81 2.33
N MET A 131 -7.87 -4.85 1.01
CA MET A 131 -7.64 -3.66 0.19
C MET A 131 -8.86 -2.72 0.11
N ARG A 132 -10.07 -3.26 0.31
CA ARG A 132 -11.32 -2.47 0.27
C ARG A 132 -11.71 -1.90 1.64
N VAL A 133 -11.43 -2.60 2.74
CA VAL A 133 -11.86 -2.16 4.08
C VAL A 133 -10.79 -1.42 4.87
N VAL A 134 -9.50 -1.62 4.58
CA VAL A 134 -8.45 -0.89 5.32
C VAL A 134 -8.29 0.49 4.68
N PRO A 135 -8.54 1.58 5.42
CA PRO A 135 -8.47 2.92 4.87
C PRO A 135 -7.02 3.35 4.61
N ALA A 136 -6.86 4.50 3.97
CA ALA A 136 -5.61 5.24 4.05
C ALA A 136 -5.30 5.53 5.54
N PRO A 137 -4.01 5.54 5.93
CA PRO A 137 -3.65 5.75 7.33
C PRO A 137 -4.18 7.11 7.82
N PRO A 138 -5.05 7.14 8.85
CA PRO A 138 -5.63 8.37 9.35
C PRO A 138 -4.63 9.19 10.19
N VAL A 139 -3.57 8.52 10.66
CA VAL A 139 -2.43 9.07 11.39
C VAL A 139 -1.19 8.98 10.53
N HIS A 140 -0.18 9.82 10.79
CA HIS A 140 1.08 9.79 10.03
C HIS A 140 0.90 10.05 8.52
N ALA A 141 -0.08 10.89 8.15
CA ALA A 141 -0.28 11.33 6.75
C ALA A 141 0.68 12.47 6.32
N GLY A 142 1.60 12.86 7.21
CA GLY A 142 2.59 13.90 6.96
C GLY A 142 3.79 13.40 6.16
N MET A 143 4.57 14.36 5.68
CA MET A 143 5.87 14.11 5.06
C MET A 143 6.98 14.34 6.09
N VAL A 144 7.99 13.47 6.11
CA VAL A 144 9.17 13.54 6.99
C VAL A 144 10.44 13.60 6.14
N SER A 145 11.57 14.02 6.73
CA SER A 145 12.85 13.98 6.03
C SER A 145 13.32 12.54 5.79
N LEU A 146 14.28 12.33 4.87
CA LEU A 146 14.88 11.01 4.66
C LEU A 146 15.51 10.43 5.93
N SER A 147 16.34 11.21 6.64
CA SER A 147 16.99 10.76 7.88
C SER A 147 15.95 10.35 8.94
N GLU A 148 14.89 11.13 9.08
CA GLU A 148 13.83 10.85 10.05
C GLU A 148 13.03 9.61 9.65
N ALA A 149 12.80 9.38 8.35
CA ALA A 149 12.20 8.15 7.86
C ALA A 149 13.08 6.92 8.14
N GLU A 150 14.40 7.01 7.97
CA GLU A 150 15.34 5.93 8.26
C GLU A 150 15.38 5.58 9.76
N ASP A 151 15.36 6.59 10.63
CA ASP A 151 15.28 6.40 12.09
C ASP A 151 13.98 5.67 12.48
N ILE A 152 12.85 6.11 11.92
CA ILE A 152 11.54 5.50 12.14
C ILE A 152 11.52 4.03 11.66
N LEU A 153 12.08 3.75 10.48
CA LEU A 153 12.15 2.38 9.96
C LEU A 153 12.97 1.47 10.87
N THR A 154 14.11 1.96 11.36
CA THR A 154 14.97 1.24 12.30
C THR A 154 14.23 0.89 13.60
N GLU A 155 13.45 1.83 14.15
CA GLU A 155 12.62 1.58 15.34
C GLU A 155 11.55 0.51 15.06
N LEU A 156 10.85 0.61 13.93
CA LEU A 156 9.79 -0.32 13.54
C LEU A 156 10.31 -1.74 13.34
N GLU A 157 11.49 -1.89 12.71
CA GLU A 157 12.15 -3.18 12.49
C GLU A 157 12.61 -3.80 13.81
N THR A 158 13.23 -3.02 14.69
CA THR A 158 13.70 -3.48 16.00
C THR A 158 12.54 -4.02 16.84
N ARG A 159 11.44 -3.25 16.93
CA ARG A 159 10.22 -3.67 17.67
C ARG A 159 9.56 -4.91 17.09
N TRP A 160 9.73 -5.18 15.80
CA TRP A 160 9.21 -6.41 15.18
C TRP A 160 10.07 -7.63 15.47
N CYS A 161 11.40 -7.47 15.50
CA CYS A 161 12.30 -8.55 15.90
C CYS A 161 12.01 -9.01 17.34
N ASP A 162 11.71 -8.08 18.26
CA ASP A 162 11.39 -8.42 19.65
C ASP A 162 10.05 -9.16 19.82
N ILE A 163 9.09 -8.97 18.92
CA ILE A 163 7.78 -9.66 18.95
C ILE A 163 7.88 -11.05 18.30
N ALA A 164 8.87 -11.28 17.44
CA ALA A 164 9.09 -12.53 16.71
C ALA A 164 10.08 -13.49 17.40
N ALA A 165 10.78 -13.04 18.45
CA ALA A 165 11.71 -13.80 19.29
C ALA A 165 11.01 -14.42 20.51
#